data_AF-A0A532TQJ0-F1
#
_entry.id   AF-A0A532TQJ0-F1
#
_cell.length_a   1.000
_cell.length_b   1.000
_cell.length_c   1.000
_cell.angle_alpha   90.00
_cell.angle_beta   90.00
_cell.angle_gamma   90.00
#
_symmetry.space_group_name_H-M   'P 1'
#
loop_
_entity.id
_entity.type
_entity.pdbx_description
1 polymer ?
#
loop_
_entity_poly.entity_id
_entity_poly.type
_entity_poly.pdbx_seq_one_letter_code
_entity_poly.pdbx_strand_id
1 'polypeptide(L)'
;MNSHVFFDILKSKGALLSDFKEGIRKEWEQFKLKNQERIIQKTYSTFFFQYFHIYLKFYLQNFCGFDTNSLKLIAKEKISDNHLFLEYSYYLSPEEMGSFNEFAESFKDTSDGITSPFGYLYLVVSILGVILRKLTQEKFYIVLDAAIIKNGDNNNTLNFLIVIKNSKDELFDNYYYMYLYYFLKYFKNVPEAYSDKLLKGRDRVYQIALEEYSFAKERLVDLLYYFYKKCNLLQNFSPLLDFLNFVNSRVEDSIFPKLDIIKKEFLQNFDYTNEKKNSLIRLFDYIDKKSTLYATFQANNLPSQKSQFNLFLLYMKYYFGSGSLEALEVSDLLFLPGEFRNRLNKLNKTLDDVISAKNIKEIQDFMDIFSVLTNVEYPNVFFEKIFNKNISQINYDFLRTFLRSLNISITRLIARENKVLSENPNNEPLTFKIVVDHICRMLYTLIDKIFIRKIPGQASKNFIDPRSRYIGRNIALRVLELFIFSDLNVSDDVWPDYIISMNKDALLKDLEDYKVVIPEKFFYKYEDIVRFVVTYNFQSSSDQIIFEEWLIKEIIISLNKFILTIRNSIKDLTNKTEICGKLKEFFVKGNKDDEIIQDIEFVCQQLAIFWEKSK
;
A
#
# COMPACT_ATOMS: atom_id res chain seq x y z
N MET A 1 -9.98 -0.11 16.59
CA MET A 1 -11.03 -1.09 16.98
C MET A 1 -10.71 -1.64 18.36
N ASN A 2 -11.66 -1.59 19.31
CA ASN A 2 -11.47 -2.06 20.68
C ASN A 2 -11.43 -3.61 20.72
N SER A 3 -10.25 -4.21 20.65
CA SER A 3 -10.04 -5.67 20.72
C SER A 3 -10.63 -6.31 21.99
N HIS A 4 -10.83 -5.52 23.03
CA HIS A 4 -11.46 -5.91 24.30
C HIS A 4 -12.83 -6.58 24.11
N VAL A 5 -13.67 -6.07 23.21
CA VAL A 5 -15.02 -6.63 22.97
C VAL A 5 -14.93 -8.06 22.44
N PHE A 6 -14.01 -8.33 21.52
CA PHE A 6 -13.83 -9.67 20.98
C PHE A 6 -13.31 -10.65 22.04
N PHE A 7 -12.36 -10.20 22.87
CA PHE A 7 -11.90 -11.01 24.01
C PHE A 7 -13.01 -11.26 25.04
N ASP A 8 -13.94 -10.33 25.22
CA ASP A 8 -15.07 -10.52 26.12
C ASP A 8 -16.10 -11.51 25.55
N ILE A 9 -16.33 -11.51 24.23
CA ILE A 9 -17.10 -12.56 23.54
C ILE A 9 -16.46 -13.93 23.77
N LEU A 10 -15.14 -14.03 23.56
CA LEU A 10 -14.39 -15.28 23.81
C LEU A 10 -14.48 -15.73 25.28
N LYS A 11 -14.38 -14.80 26.24
CA LYS A 11 -14.50 -15.10 27.68
C LYS A 11 -15.90 -15.57 28.06
N SER A 12 -16.95 -14.96 27.49
CA SER A 12 -18.35 -15.35 27.75
C SER A 12 -18.62 -16.81 27.35
N LYS A 13 -17.87 -17.32 26.36
CA LYS A 13 -17.90 -18.71 25.88
C LYS A 13 -16.69 -19.52 26.35
N GLY A 14 -16.18 -19.22 27.55
CA GLY A 14 -14.90 -19.74 28.05
C GLY A 14 -14.76 -21.27 28.07
N ALA A 15 -15.83 -22.00 28.43
CA ALA A 15 -15.82 -23.47 28.42
C ALA A 15 -15.62 -24.04 27.00
N LEU A 16 -16.43 -23.57 26.05
CA LEU A 16 -16.34 -23.98 24.64
C LEU A 16 -14.97 -23.62 24.03
N LEU A 17 -14.43 -22.46 24.39
CA LEU A 17 -13.09 -22.06 23.96
C LEU A 17 -12.00 -22.96 24.56
N SER A 18 -12.16 -23.41 25.80
CA SER A 18 -11.23 -24.34 26.43
C SER A 18 -11.25 -25.70 25.73
N ASP A 19 -12.43 -26.23 25.44
CA ASP A 19 -12.59 -27.51 24.72
C ASP A 19 -11.99 -27.44 23.31
N PHE A 20 -12.22 -26.34 22.59
CA PHE A 20 -11.63 -26.09 21.29
C PHE A 20 -10.09 -26.08 21.35
N LYS A 21 -9.51 -25.36 22.31
CA LYS A 21 -8.06 -25.29 22.52
C LYS A 21 -7.46 -26.65 22.86
N GLU A 22 -8.14 -27.43 23.69
CA GLU A 22 -7.68 -28.77 24.09
C GLU A 22 -7.76 -29.77 22.93
N GLY A 23 -8.79 -29.68 22.09
CA GLY A 23 -8.90 -30.47 20.86
C GLY A 23 -7.72 -30.22 19.92
N ILE A 24 -7.42 -28.95 19.63
CA ILE A 24 -6.27 -28.57 18.79
C ILE A 24 -4.95 -29.07 19.39
N ARG A 25 -4.76 -28.90 20.71
CA ARG A 25 -3.55 -29.36 21.40
C ARG A 25 -3.35 -30.87 21.24
N LYS A 26 -4.40 -31.66 21.46
CA LYS A 26 -4.35 -33.12 21.30
C LYS A 26 -4.00 -33.52 19.86
N GLU A 27 -4.63 -32.89 18.87
CA GLU A 27 -4.32 -33.14 17.46
C GLU A 27 -2.88 -32.76 17.11
N TRP A 28 -2.37 -31.66 17.65
CA TRP A 28 -0.99 -31.23 17.46
C TRP A 28 0.02 -32.20 18.11
N GLU A 29 -0.22 -32.64 19.34
CA GLU A 29 0.64 -33.63 20.01
C GLU A 29 0.65 -34.96 19.25
N GLN A 30 -0.51 -35.43 18.80
CA GLN A 30 -0.59 -36.62 17.95
C GLN A 30 0.14 -36.44 16.62
N PHE A 31 0.05 -35.25 16.01
CA PHE A 31 0.79 -34.94 14.79
C PHE A 31 2.30 -35.01 15.04
N LYS A 32 2.80 -34.43 16.14
CA LYS A 32 4.22 -34.46 16.52
C LYS A 32 4.73 -35.88 16.79
N LEU A 33 3.97 -36.68 17.54
CA LEU A 33 4.29 -38.09 17.80
C LEU A 33 4.42 -38.87 16.49
N LYS A 34 3.43 -38.74 15.59
CA LYS A 34 3.48 -39.35 14.25
C LYS A 34 4.64 -38.81 13.40
N ASN A 35 5.10 -37.58 13.63
CA ASN A 35 6.20 -37.00 12.87
C ASN A 35 7.55 -37.60 13.27
N GLN A 36 7.74 -37.93 14.54
CA GLN A 36 8.97 -38.57 15.04
C GLN A 36 9.24 -39.91 14.34
N GLU A 37 8.19 -40.63 13.95
CA GLU A 37 8.29 -41.93 13.25
C GLU A 37 8.46 -41.79 11.71
N ARG A 38 8.35 -40.58 11.15
CA ARG A 38 8.44 -40.37 9.69
C ARG A 38 9.87 -40.21 9.21
N ILE A 39 10.13 -40.81 8.04
CA ILE A 39 11.38 -40.61 7.29
C ILE A 39 11.53 -39.14 6.87
N ILE A 40 10.45 -38.53 6.38
CA ILE A 40 10.42 -37.10 6.01
C ILE A 40 9.58 -36.36 7.05
N GLN A 41 10.26 -35.50 7.81
CA GLN A 41 9.63 -34.64 8.80
C GLN A 41 8.68 -33.66 8.11
N LYS A 42 7.44 -33.58 8.59
CA LYS A 42 6.46 -32.62 8.10
C LYS A 42 6.42 -31.40 9.01
N THR A 43 6.16 -30.22 8.45
CA THR A 43 6.11 -28.97 9.20
C THR A 43 4.69 -28.54 9.58
N TYR A 44 4.57 -27.43 10.31
CA TYR A 44 3.28 -26.83 10.71
C TYR A 44 2.36 -26.57 9.51
N SER A 45 2.90 -26.23 8.34
CA SER A 45 2.08 -26.00 7.14
C SER A 45 1.35 -27.26 6.70
N THR A 46 1.93 -28.45 6.92
CA THR A 46 1.26 -29.73 6.63
C THR A 46 0.16 -30.03 7.63
N PHE A 47 0.37 -29.71 8.91
CA PHE A 47 -0.67 -29.81 9.93
C PHE A 47 -1.86 -28.89 9.59
N PHE A 48 -1.60 -27.62 9.33
CA PHE A 48 -2.67 -26.69 8.98
C PHE A 48 -3.32 -26.98 7.62
N PHE A 49 -2.59 -27.57 6.66
CA PHE A 49 -3.20 -28.07 5.44
C PHE A 49 -4.28 -29.11 5.74
N GLN A 50 -4.14 -29.90 6.80
CA GLN A 50 -5.15 -30.90 7.19
C GLN A 50 -6.29 -30.26 8.00
N TYR A 51 -5.97 -29.41 8.98
CA TYR A 51 -6.93 -29.05 10.02
C TYR A 51 -7.45 -27.60 9.98
N PHE A 52 -6.76 -26.66 9.30
CA PHE A 52 -7.07 -25.23 9.46
C PHE A 52 -8.49 -24.85 9.05
N HIS A 53 -9.01 -25.42 7.96
CA HIS A 53 -10.39 -25.14 7.55
C HIS A 53 -11.42 -25.54 8.62
N ILE A 54 -11.20 -26.67 9.30
CA ILE A 54 -12.08 -27.15 10.37
C ILE A 54 -12.02 -26.18 11.55
N TYR A 55 -10.80 -25.76 11.94
CA TYR A 55 -10.61 -24.79 13.01
C TYR A 55 -11.27 -23.45 12.69
N LEU A 56 -11.05 -22.94 11.47
CA LEU A 56 -11.66 -21.69 11.02
C LEU A 56 -13.19 -21.79 11.03
N LYS A 57 -13.75 -22.88 10.49
CA LYS A 57 -15.21 -23.11 10.47
C LYS A 57 -15.78 -23.12 11.89
N PHE A 58 -15.21 -23.94 12.77
CA PHE A 58 -15.63 -24.01 14.16
C PHE A 58 -15.55 -22.64 14.84
N TYR A 59 -14.47 -21.91 14.61
CA TYR A 59 -14.23 -20.61 15.23
C TYR A 59 -15.23 -19.54 14.76
N LEU A 60 -15.50 -19.50 13.45
CA LEU A 60 -16.47 -18.58 12.85
C LEU A 60 -17.90 -18.84 13.36
N GLN A 61 -18.33 -20.10 13.36
CA GLN A 61 -19.67 -20.50 13.79
C GLN A 61 -19.92 -20.22 15.27
N ASN A 62 -18.96 -20.57 16.13
CA ASN A 62 -19.18 -20.57 17.58
C ASN A 62 -18.86 -19.23 18.24
N PHE A 63 -17.96 -18.41 17.68
CA PHE A 63 -17.51 -17.19 18.33
C PHE A 63 -17.76 -15.92 17.53
N CYS A 64 -17.94 -15.99 16.21
CA CYS A 64 -17.92 -14.81 15.35
C CYS A 64 -19.27 -14.51 14.67
N GLY A 65 -20.27 -15.38 14.81
CA GLY A 65 -21.63 -15.15 14.29
C GLY A 65 -21.78 -15.30 12.77
N PHE A 66 -20.76 -15.79 12.06
CA PHE A 66 -20.85 -16.07 10.62
C PHE A 66 -21.57 -17.40 10.35
N ASP A 67 -22.42 -17.44 9.32
CA ASP A 67 -23.01 -18.67 8.82
C ASP A 67 -21.99 -19.47 8.02
N THR A 68 -21.45 -20.51 8.65
CA THR A 68 -20.45 -21.35 7.99
C THR A 68 -20.97 -22.22 6.86
N ASN A 69 -22.28 -22.29 6.63
CA ASN A 69 -22.83 -22.87 5.40
C ASN A 69 -22.56 -21.97 4.18
N SER A 70 -22.39 -20.67 4.41
CA SER A 70 -22.01 -19.68 3.40
C SER A 70 -20.51 -19.62 3.13
N LEU A 71 -19.68 -20.31 3.94
CA LEU A 71 -18.23 -20.37 3.78
C LEU A 71 -17.82 -21.54 2.87
N LYS A 72 -17.25 -21.21 1.71
CA LYS A 72 -16.67 -22.18 0.78
C LYS A 72 -15.15 -22.03 0.71
N LEU A 73 -14.43 -23.12 0.97
CA LEU A 73 -13.01 -23.23 0.65
C LEU A 73 -12.86 -23.44 -0.87
N ILE A 74 -12.27 -22.47 -1.56
CA ILE A 74 -12.07 -22.47 -3.01
C ILE A 74 -10.80 -23.22 -3.38
N ALA A 75 -9.70 -22.90 -2.72
CA ALA A 75 -8.40 -23.52 -2.97
C ALA A 75 -7.61 -23.65 -1.67
N LYS A 76 -6.79 -24.71 -1.61
CA LYS A 76 -5.87 -24.97 -0.50
C LYS A 76 -4.56 -25.47 -1.08
N GLU A 77 -3.51 -24.67 -0.95
CA GLU A 77 -2.25 -24.88 -1.66
C GLU A 77 -1.08 -24.76 -0.67
N LYS A 78 -0.36 -25.86 -0.46
CA LYS A 78 0.90 -25.84 0.27
C LYS A 78 2.01 -25.48 -0.73
N ILE A 79 2.51 -24.26 -0.66
CA ILE A 79 3.51 -23.73 -1.60
C ILE A 79 4.89 -24.27 -1.21
N SER A 80 5.21 -24.20 0.07
CA SER A 80 6.42 -24.78 0.64
C SER A 80 6.18 -25.22 2.08
N ASP A 81 7.22 -25.74 2.73
CA ASP A 81 7.14 -26.09 4.15
C ASP A 81 6.84 -24.89 5.05
N ASN A 82 7.07 -23.68 4.55
CA ASN A 82 6.88 -22.42 5.26
C ASN A 82 5.66 -21.62 4.80
N HIS A 83 4.92 -22.04 3.78
CA HIS A 83 3.83 -21.26 3.21
C HIS A 83 2.62 -22.13 2.83
N LEU A 84 1.47 -21.80 3.38
CA LEU A 84 0.18 -22.41 3.06
C LEU A 84 -0.85 -21.32 2.73
N PHE A 85 -1.47 -21.44 1.56
CA PHE A 85 -2.50 -20.52 1.08
C PHE A 85 -3.86 -21.19 1.13
N LEU A 86 -4.84 -20.46 1.66
CA LEU A 86 -6.24 -20.89 1.72
C LEU A 86 -7.13 -19.77 1.16
N GLU A 87 -7.76 -20.05 0.03
CA GLU A 87 -8.67 -19.15 -0.64
C GLU A 87 -10.11 -19.52 -0.27
N TYR A 88 -10.88 -18.52 0.16
CA TYR A 88 -12.25 -18.67 0.59
C TYR A 88 -13.19 -17.76 -0.17
N SER A 89 -14.44 -18.18 -0.25
CA SER A 89 -15.57 -17.39 -0.69
C SER A 89 -16.65 -17.47 0.40
N TYR A 90 -17.16 -16.32 0.81
CA TYR A 90 -18.20 -16.20 1.82
C TYR A 90 -19.34 -15.35 1.30
N TYR A 91 -20.56 -15.88 1.33
CA TYR A 91 -21.76 -15.12 1.00
C TYR A 91 -22.28 -14.38 2.23
N LEU A 92 -22.27 -13.05 2.20
CA LEU A 92 -22.86 -12.19 3.23
C LEU A 92 -24.39 -12.19 3.04
N SER A 93 -25.11 -12.63 4.06
CA SER A 93 -26.57 -12.47 4.09
C SER A 93 -26.96 -10.99 4.09
N PRO A 94 -28.18 -10.64 3.63
CA PRO A 94 -28.68 -9.27 3.72
C PRO A 94 -28.66 -8.71 5.16
N GLU A 95 -28.89 -9.56 6.16
CA GLU A 95 -28.87 -9.20 7.59
C GLU A 95 -27.46 -8.84 8.09
N GLU A 96 -26.46 -9.65 7.72
CA GLU A 96 -25.04 -9.35 8.01
C GLU A 96 -24.64 -8.04 7.31
N MET A 97 -25.05 -7.87 6.06
CA MET A 97 -24.71 -6.67 5.30
C MET A 97 -25.38 -5.42 5.89
N GLY A 98 -26.64 -5.53 6.34
CA GLY A 98 -27.33 -4.49 7.09
C GLY A 98 -26.58 -4.13 8.39
N SER A 99 -26.17 -5.13 9.16
CA SER A 99 -25.40 -4.93 10.40
C SER A 99 -24.06 -4.24 10.16
N PHE A 100 -23.35 -4.63 9.09
CA PHE A 100 -22.09 -4.00 8.71
C PHE A 100 -22.26 -2.56 8.23
N ASN A 101 -23.35 -2.26 7.53
CA ASN A 101 -23.68 -0.90 7.09
C ASN A 101 -24.07 -0.01 8.28
N GLU A 102 -24.92 -0.50 9.20
CA GLU A 102 -25.27 0.23 10.43
C GLU A 102 -24.02 0.51 11.29
N PHE A 103 -23.11 -0.46 11.38
CA PHE A 103 -21.82 -0.26 12.04
C PHE A 103 -21.00 0.81 11.31
N ALA A 104 -20.87 0.75 9.99
CA ALA A 104 -20.14 1.73 9.20
C ALA A 104 -20.70 3.16 9.42
N GLU A 105 -22.01 3.33 9.36
CA GLU A 105 -22.69 4.61 9.57
C GLU A 105 -22.47 5.15 10.99
N SER A 106 -22.57 4.29 12.01
CA SER A 106 -22.39 4.66 13.42
C SER A 106 -20.97 5.15 13.73
N PHE A 107 -19.97 4.61 13.01
CA PHE A 107 -18.57 5.00 13.17
C PHE A 107 -18.11 6.06 12.14
N LYS A 108 -19.06 6.66 11.39
CA LYS A 108 -18.79 7.59 10.27
C LYS A 108 -17.70 7.06 9.33
N ASP A 109 -17.72 5.75 9.12
CA ASP A 109 -16.67 4.91 8.55
C ASP A 109 -15.34 5.63 8.33
N THR A 110 -14.70 6.03 9.44
CA THR A 110 -13.41 6.76 9.44
C THR A 110 -12.24 5.92 8.89
N SER A 111 -12.50 4.67 8.52
CA SER A 111 -11.53 3.77 7.91
C SER A 111 -11.59 3.86 6.39
N ASP A 112 -11.00 4.93 5.85
CA ASP A 112 -10.84 5.25 4.42
C ASP A 112 -10.48 4.06 3.50
N GLY A 113 -11.44 3.18 3.19
CA GLY A 113 -11.27 2.02 2.31
C GLY A 113 -11.35 0.63 2.96
N ILE A 114 -11.50 0.50 4.29
CA ILE A 114 -11.89 -0.78 4.93
C ILE A 114 -13.40 -0.79 5.03
N THR A 115 -14.05 -1.71 4.33
CA THR A 115 -15.44 -2.02 4.67
C THR A 115 -15.48 -2.78 5.99
N SER A 116 -16.48 -2.52 6.83
CA SER A 116 -16.68 -3.21 8.12
C SER A 116 -16.46 -4.74 8.05
N PRO A 117 -16.89 -5.47 7.00
CA PRO A 117 -16.60 -6.90 6.85
C PRO A 117 -15.11 -7.25 6.82
N PHE A 118 -14.27 -6.45 6.14
CA PHE A 118 -12.82 -6.71 6.06
C PHE A 118 -12.14 -6.51 7.41
N GLY A 119 -12.45 -5.40 8.11
CA GLY A 119 -11.87 -5.11 9.43
C GLY A 119 -12.24 -6.18 10.45
N TYR A 120 -13.51 -6.61 10.43
CA TYR A 120 -13.97 -7.70 11.29
C TYR A 120 -13.28 -9.03 10.97
N LEU A 121 -13.22 -9.42 9.69
CA LEU A 121 -12.54 -10.66 9.29
C LEU A 121 -11.04 -10.63 9.62
N TYR A 122 -10.37 -9.49 9.45
CA TYR A 122 -8.96 -9.32 9.80
C TYR A 122 -8.73 -9.61 11.29
N LEU A 123 -9.55 -9.02 12.17
CA LEU A 123 -9.48 -9.28 13.62
C LEU A 123 -9.72 -10.75 13.96
N VAL A 124 -10.74 -11.36 13.36
CA VAL A 124 -11.08 -12.78 13.58
C VAL A 124 -9.90 -13.69 13.22
N VAL A 125 -9.31 -13.49 12.04
CA VAL A 125 -8.18 -14.29 11.55
C VAL A 125 -6.93 -14.07 12.42
N SER A 126 -6.61 -12.82 12.77
CA SER A 126 -5.44 -12.51 13.60
C SER A 126 -5.54 -13.12 15.00
N ILE A 127 -6.72 -13.06 15.64
CA ILE A 127 -6.91 -13.64 16.99
C ILE A 127 -6.83 -15.16 16.94
N LEU A 128 -7.43 -15.81 15.93
CA LEU A 128 -7.28 -17.25 15.72
C LEU A 128 -5.81 -17.63 15.50
N GLY A 129 -5.07 -16.84 14.74
CA GLY A 129 -3.63 -16.99 14.53
C GLY A 129 -2.83 -16.98 15.83
N VAL A 130 -3.09 -16.01 16.72
CA VAL A 130 -2.44 -15.92 18.04
C VAL A 130 -2.76 -17.15 18.90
N ILE A 131 -4.01 -17.60 18.92
CA ILE A 131 -4.42 -18.81 19.65
C ILE A 131 -3.65 -20.02 19.13
N LEU A 132 -3.66 -20.25 17.82
CA LEU A 132 -3.01 -21.40 17.20
C LEU A 132 -1.50 -21.39 17.43
N ARG A 133 -0.84 -20.23 17.27
CA ARG A 133 0.60 -20.08 17.54
C ARG A 133 0.95 -20.41 18.99
N LYS A 134 0.14 -19.95 19.95
CA LYS A 134 0.34 -20.24 21.38
C LYS A 134 0.09 -21.72 21.72
N LEU A 135 -0.80 -22.40 21.01
CA LEU A 135 -1.06 -23.82 21.27
C LEU A 135 0.03 -24.72 20.70
N THR A 136 0.55 -24.40 19.52
CA THR A 136 1.56 -25.23 18.84
C THR A 136 2.99 -24.90 19.25
N GLN A 137 3.24 -23.68 19.73
CA GLN A 137 4.57 -23.14 20.04
C GLN A 137 5.49 -23.01 18.81
N GLU A 138 4.91 -23.02 17.62
CA GLU A 138 5.63 -22.86 16.35
C GLU A 138 5.75 -21.38 15.94
N LYS A 139 6.76 -21.06 15.14
CA LYS A 139 7.05 -19.69 14.66
C LYS A 139 6.36 -19.42 13.31
N PHE A 140 5.04 -19.19 13.34
CA PHE A 140 4.26 -18.78 12.16
C PHE A 140 3.33 -17.60 12.45
N TYR A 141 2.88 -16.94 11.39
CA TYR A 141 1.74 -16.03 11.37
C TYR A 141 0.61 -16.58 10.52
N ILE A 142 -0.62 -16.22 10.89
CA ILE A 142 -1.82 -16.39 10.08
C ILE A 142 -2.34 -15.01 9.79
N VAL A 143 -2.45 -14.65 8.51
CA VAL A 143 -2.79 -13.31 8.08
C VAL A 143 -3.94 -13.39 7.09
N LEU A 144 -4.93 -12.49 7.26
CA LEU A 144 -5.86 -12.15 6.18
C LEU A 144 -5.09 -11.28 5.18
N ASP A 145 -4.55 -11.93 4.16
CA ASP A 145 -3.55 -11.31 3.29
C ASP A 145 -4.18 -10.49 2.16
N ALA A 146 -5.36 -10.92 1.69
CA ALA A 146 -6.12 -10.18 0.68
C ALA A 146 -7.63 -10.46 0.80
N ALA A 147 -8.46 -9.46 0.50
CA ALA A 147 -9.91 -9.60 0.48
C ALA A 147 -10.58 -8.69 -0.55
N ILE A 148 -11.63 -9.19 -1.21
CA ILE A 148 -12.43 -8.45 -2.19
C ILE A 148 -13.93 -8.77 -2.03
N ILE A 149 -14.76 -7.73 -2.08
CA ILE A 149 -16.21 -7.89 -2.25
C ILE A 149 -16.53 -7.59 -3.70
N LYS A 150 -17.10 -8.58 -4.42
CA LYS A 150 -17.52 -8.41 -5.81
C LYS A 150 -18.97 -7.93 -5.86
N ASN A 151 -19.19 -6.82 -6.53
CA ASN A 151 -20.53 -6.30 -6.83
C ASN A 151 -20.90 -6.66 -8.27
N GLY A 152 -22.05 -7.32 -8.43
CA GLY A 152 -22.62 -7.93 -9.62
C GLY A 152 -23.91 -8.67 -9.25
N ASP A 153 -24.47 -9.51 -10.12
CA ASP A 153 -25.79 -10.16 -9.89
C ASP A 153 -25.90 -10.95 -8.56
N ASN A 154 -24.77 -11.30 -7.92
CA ASN A 154 -24.67 -11.85 -6.55
C ASN A 154 -23.90 -10.90 -5.61
N ASN A 155 -24.47 -9.73 -5.34
CA ASN A 155 -23.88 -8.53 -4.71
C ASN A 155 -23.24 -8.65 -3.30
N ASN A 156 -23.11 -9.84 -2.72
CA ASN A 156 -22.70 -10.00 -1.32
C ASN A 156 -21.56 -11.02 -1.12
N THR A 157 -20.78 -11.34 -2.16
CA THR A 157 -19.74 -12.38 -2.04
C THR A 157 -18.38 -11.78 -1.68
N LEU A 158 -17.91 -12.11 -0.48
CA LEU A 158 -16.58 -11.80 0.05
C LEU A 158 -15.60 -12.93 -0.33
N ASN A 159 -14.64 -12.64 -1.21
CA ASN A 159 -13.55 -13.57 -1.50
C ASN A 159 -12.29 -13.12 -0.77
N PHE A 160 -11.59 -14.04 -0.13
CA PHE A 160 -10.42 -13.69 0.68
C PHE A 160 -9.37 -14.80 0.70
N LEU A 161 -8.13 -14.38 0.93
CA LEU A 161 -6.95 -15.24 1.02
C LEU A 161 -6.40 -15.17 2.45
N ILE A 162 -6.33 -16.33 3.10
CA ILE A 162 -5.59 -16.51 4.34
C ILE A 162 -4.24 -17.16 4.01
N VAL A 163 -3.17 -16.56 4.51
CA VAL A 163 -1.81 -17.09 4.39
C VAL A 163 -1.31 -17.50 5.76
N ILE A 164 -0.83 -18.75 5.87
CA ILE A 164 -0.05 -19.23 7.00
C ILE A 164 1.41 -19.26 6.57
N LYS A 165 2.24 -18.44 7.19
CA LYS A 165 3.65 -18.25 6.80
C LYS A 165 4.58 -18.20 8.00
N ASN A 166 5.87 -18.48 7.77
CA ASN A 166 6.90 -18.32 8.79
C ASN A 166 6.89 -16.89 9.33
N SER A 167 6.96 -16.71 10.65
CA SER A 167 6.89 -15.39 11.27
C SER A 167 8.14 -14.54 11.07
N LYS A 168 9.27 -15.15 10.72
CA LYS A 168 10.57 -14.49 10.53
C LYS A 168 10.92 -13.56 11.71
N ASP A 169 10.56 -13.94 12.94
CA ASP A 169 10.65 -13.05 14.11
C ASP A 169 12.06 -12.48 14.28
N GLU A 170 13.09 -13.35 14.20
CA GLU A 170 14.48 -12.92 14.33
C GLU A 170 14.89 -11.89 13.26
N LEU A 171 14.43 -12.07 12.02
CA LEU A 171 14.72 -11.11 10.95
C LEU A 171 14.08 -9.77 11.28
N PHE A 172 12.77 -9.73 11.55
CA PHE A 172 12.06 -8.47 11.78
C PHE A 172 12.53 -7.73 13.04
N ASP A 173 12.87 -8.44 14.12
CA ASP A 173 13.44 -7.84 15.33
C ASP A 173 14.78 -7.14 15.02
N ASN A 174 15.67 -7.83 14.30
CA ASN A 174 16.97 -7.26 13.93
C ASN A 174 16.86 -6.17 12.85
N TYR A 175 15.87 -6.28 11.94
CA TYR A 175 15.57 -5.28 10.92
C TYR A 175 15.05 -3.98 11.57
N TYR A 176 14.20 -4.09 12.59
CA TYR A 176 13.79 -2.97 13.44
C TYR A 176 15.01 -2.33 14.14
N TYR A 177 15.90 -3.13 14.73
CA TYR A 177 17.12 -2.61 15.35
C TYR A 177 18.05 -1.89 14.36
N MET A 178 18.14 -2.39 13.13
CA MET A 178 18.88 -1.70 12.07
C MET A 178 18.33 -0.30 11.80
N TYR A 179 17.00 -0.16 11.65
CA TYR A 179 16.42 1.16 11.39
C TYR A 179 16.50 2.08 12.60
N LEU A 180 16.28 1.56 13.80
CA LEU A 180 16.50 2.32 15.04
C LEU A 180 17.94 2.81 15.16
N TYR A 181 18.93 1.99 14.80
CA TYR A 181 20.34 2.39 14.85
C TYR A 181 20.60 3.66 14.01
N TYR A 182 19.99 3.76 12.83
CA TYR A 182 20.14 4.94 11.99
C TYR A 182 19.29 6.10 12.48
N PHE A 183 18.04 5.85 12.87
CA PHE A 183 17.10 6.85 13.34
C PHE A 183 17.56 7.55 14.64
N LEU A 184 18.07 6.79 15.61
CA LEU A 184 18.44 7.33 16.92
C LEU A 184 19.73 8.14 16.92
N LYS A 185 20.54 8.10 15.85
CA LYS A 185 21.74 8.94 15.70
C LYS A 185 21.45 10.44 15.69
N TYR A 186 20.21 10.83 15.37
CA TYR A 186 19.80 12.23 15.34
C TYR A 186 19.40 12.78 16.73
N PHE A 187 19.31 11.91 17.74
CA PHE A 187 18.86 12.28 19.08
C PHE A 187 20.02 12.29 20.07
N LYS A 188 20.02 13.29 20.96
CA LYS A 188 21.00 13.40 22.05
C LYS A 188 20.65 12.40 23.16
N ASN A 189 21.64 12.06 23.98
CA ASN A 189 21.49 11.23 25.20
C ASN A 189 21.16 9.75 24.97
N VAL A 190 21.20 9.25 23.73
CA VAL A 190 21.13 7.81 23.48
C VAL A 190 22.42 7.15 24.00
N PRO A 191 22.36 6.23 24.98
CA PRO A 191 23.56 5.63 25.54
C PRO A 191 24.35 4.81 24.51
N GLU A 192 25.68 4.77 24.68
CA GLU A 192 26.56 3.97 23.84
C GLU A 192 26.18 2.47 23.90
N ALA A 193 25.93 1.94 25.10
CA ALA A 193 25.48 0.56 25.28
C ALA A 193 24.17 0.23 24.54
N TYR A 194 23.24 1.19 24.44
CA TYR A 194 22.01 1.03 23.66
C TYR A 194 22.32 1.05 22.16
N SER A 195 23.17 1.98 21.72
CA SER A 195 23.62 2.08 20.33
C SER A 195 24.36 0.81 19.88
N ASP A 196 25.18 0.21 20.75
CA ASP A 196 25.89 -1.05 20.50
C ASP A 196 24.94 -2.24 20.37
N LYS A 197 23.87 -2.29 21.17
CA LYS A 197 22.81 -3.29 21.03
C LYS A 197 22.16 -3.20 19.64
N LEU A 198 21.82 -1.99 19.20
CA LEU A 198 21.21 -1.78 17.88
C LEU A 198 22.18 -2.10 16.75
N LEU A 199 23.46 -1.76 16.91
CA LEU A 199 24.53 -2.07 15.96
C LEU A 199 24.70 -3.58 15.78
N LYS A 200 24.67 -4.36 16.87
CA LYS A 200 24.67 -5.83 16.82
C LYS A 200 23.46 -6.35 16.04
N GLY A 201 22.28 -5.76 16.26
CA GLY A 201 21.08 -6.10 15.49
C GLY A 201 21.24 -5.85 13.99
N ARG A 202 21.75 -4.67 13.61
CA ARG A 202 22.10 -4.36 12.23
C ARG A 202 23.06 -5.37 11.63
N ASP A 203 24.14 -5.70 12.32
CA ASP A 203 25.13 -6.64 11.80
C ASP A 203 24.55 -8.06 11.66
N ARG A 204 23.64 -8.46 12.55
CA ARG A 204 22.88 -9.71 12.44
C ARG A 204 21.99 -9.76 11.20
N VAL A 205 21.31 -8.67 10.82
CA VAL A 205 20.52 -8.61 9.55
C VAL A 205 21.37 -9.00 8.36
N TYR A 206 22.57 -8.43 8.26
CA TYR A 206 23.46 -8.74 7.15
C TYR A 206 24.01 -10.15 7.19
N GLN A 207 24.22 -10.71 8.38
CA GLN A 207 24.59 -12.10 8.53
C GLN A 207 23.47 -13.02 8.04
N ILE A 208 22.22 -12.77 8.46
CA ILE A 208 21.03 -13.49 7.97
C ILE A 208 20.94 -13.38 6.45
N ALA A 209 21.17 -12.19 5.89
CA ALA A 209 21.15 -11.99 4.44
C ALA A 209 22.16 -12.87 3.70
N LEU A 210 23.37 -13.04 4.26
CA LEU A 210 24.40 -13.90 3.69
C LEU A 210 24.06 -15.39 3.85
N GLU A 211 23.50 -15.79 5.00
CA GLU A 211 23.06 -17.17 5.29
C GLU A 211 21.91 -17.60 4.36
N GLU A 212 20.96 -16.71 4.10
CA GLU A 212 19.77 -16.99 3.28
C GLU A 212 20.01 -16.89 1.77
N TYR A 213 21.09 -16.22 1.33
CA TYR A 213 21.33 -15.94 -0.09
C TYR A 213 21.41 -17.21 -0.95
N SER A 214 22.00 -18.29 -0.43
CA SER A 214 22.12 -19.58 -1.16
C SER A 214 20.77 -20.22 -1.48
N PHE A 215 19.73 -19.90 -0.71
CA PHE A 215 18.38 -20.44 -0.86
C PHE A 215 17.44 -19.48 -1.59
N ALA A 216 17.91 -18.28 -1.94
CA ALA A 216 17.09 -17.22 -2.52
C ALA A 216 16.41 -17.64 -3.82
N LYS A 217 17.08 -18.43 -4.67
CA LYS A 217 16.50 -18.86 -5.95
C LYS A 217 15.26 -19.72 -5.78
N GLU A 218 15.29 -20.66 -4.84
CA GLU A 218 14.15 -21.52 -4.53
C GLU A 218 13.00 -20.70 -3.95
N ARG A 219 13.31 -19.85 -2.96
CA ARG A 219 12.32 -18.99 -2.30
C ARG A 219 11.71 -17.94 -3.23
N LEU A 220 12.41 -17.55 -4.30
CA LEU A 220 11.91 -16.58 -5.27
C LEU A 220 10.66 -17.09 -6.01
N VAL A 221 10.58 -18.40 -6.26
CA VAL A 221 9.40 -19.01 -6.88
C VAL A 221 8.17 -18.83 -5.99
N ASP A 222 8.31 -19.11 -4.69
CA ASP A 222 7.25 -18.92 -3.69
C ASP A 222 6.77 -17.47 -3.63
N LEU A 223 7.72 -16.52 -3.62
CA LEU A 223 7.43 -15.08 -3.57
C LEU A 223 6.64 -14.60 -4.79
N LEU A 224 7.04 -15.02 -5.99
CA LEU A 224 6.35 -14.60 -7.21
C LEU A 224 5.00 -15.29 -7.35
N TYR A 225 4.87 -16.53 -6.89
CA TYR A 225 3.59 -17.20 -6.81
C TYR A 225 2.64 -16.51 -5.82
N TYR A 226 3.15 -16.03 -4.69
CA TYR A 226 2.41 -15.19 -3.74
C TYR A 226 1.80 -13.96 -4.42
N PHE A 227 2.60 -13.18 -5.15
CA PHE A 227 2.10 -12.02 -5.86
C PHE A 227 1.09 -12.39 -6.95
N TYR A 228 1.38 -13.43 -7.73
CA TYR A 228 0.47 -13.94 -8.74
C TYR A 228 -0.90 -14.28 -8.11
N LYS A 229 -0.92 -14.99 -6.98
CA LYS A 229 -2.16 -15.35 -6.29
C LYS A 229 -2.92 -14.13 -5.79
N LYS A 230 -2.22 -13.23 -5.11
CA LYS A 230 -2.78 -12.01 -4.54
C LYS A 230 -3.41 -11.11 -5.60
N CYS A 231 -2.67 -10.83 -6.68
CA CYS A 231 -3.16 -10.04 -7.80
C CYS A 231 -4.38 -10.68 -8.47
N ASN A 232 -4.41 -12.02 -8.63
CA ASN A 232 -5.55 -12.71 -9.20
C ASN A 232 -6.78 -12.71 -8.28
N LEU A 233 -6.61 -12.85 -6.98
CA LEU A 233 -7.74 -12.75 -6.04
C LEU A 233 -8.38 -11.36 -6.15
N LEU A 234 -7.55 -10.32 -6.07
CA LEU A 234 -8.01 -8.95 -6.07
C LEU A 234 -8.32 -8.40 -7.47
N GLN A 235 -7.94 -9.10 -8.56
CA GLN A 235 -8.07 -8.64 -9.94
C GLN A 235 -7.40 -7.27 -10.20
N ASN A 236 -6.23 -7.05 -9.62
CA ASN A 236 -5.47 -5.80 -9.75
C ASN A 236 -3.95 -5.99 -9.58
N PHE A 237 -3.16 -5.03 -10.05
CA PHE A 237 -1.68 -5.03 -9.98
C PHE A 237 -1.09 -4.32 -8.76
N SER A 238 -1.90 -3.70 -7.91
CA SER A 238 -1.42 -2.88 -6.78
C SER A 238 -0.40 -3.60 -5.89
N PRO A 239 -0.59 -4.89 -5.49
CA PRO A 239 0.39 -5.61 -4.68
C PRO A 239 1.78 -5.76 -5.31
N LEU A 240 1.90 -5.63 -6.64
CA LEU A 240 3.14 -5.84 -7.38
C LEU A 240 3.92 -4.54 -7.65
N LEU A 241 3.32 -3.36 -7.49
CA LEU A 241 3.91 -2.12 -8.03
C LEU A 241 5.24 -1.75 -7.35
N ASP A 242 5.26 -1.67 -6.02
CA ASP A 242 6.48 -1.29 -5.29
C ASP A 242 7.57 -2.38 -5.43
N PHE A 243 7.18 -3.66 -5.47
CA PHE A 243 8.11 -4.77 -5.75
C PHE A 243 8.70 -4.68 -7.17
N LEU A 244 7.87 -4.38 -8.17
CA LEU A 244 8.29 -4.23 -9.56
C LEU A 244 9.24 -3.05 -9.71
N ASN A 245 8.95 -1.91 -9.08
CA ASN A 245 9.84 -0.76 -9.06
C ASN A 245 11.15 -1.07 -8.31
N PHE A 246 11.09 -1.77 -7.17
CA PHE A 246 12.28 -2.18 -6.41
C PHE A 246 13.24 -2.97 -7.29
N VAL A 247 12.72 -3.96 -8.03
CA VAL A 247 13.51 -4.78 -8.96
C VAL A 247 14.02 -3.94 -10.12
N ASN A 248 13.12 -3.28 -10.85
CA ASN A 248 13.47 -2.64 -12.11
C ASN A 248 14.41 -1.46 -11.95
N SER A 249 14.24 -0.61 -10.92
CA SER A 249 15.17 0.50 -10.63
C SER A 249 16.61 0.02 -10.44
N ARG A 250 16.79 -1.17 -9.86
CA ARG A 250 18.11 -1.77 -9.62
C ARG A 250 18.62 -2.54 -10.85
N VAL A 251 17.75 -3.01 -11.73
CA VAL A 251 18.15 -3.50 -13.06
C VAL A 251 18.71 -2.36 -13.91
N GLU A 252 18.16 -1.14 -13.80
CA GLU A 252 18.73 0.04 -14.50
C GLU A 252 20.13 0.42 -13.98
N ASP A 253 20.44 0.11 -12.71
CA ASP A 253 21.81 0.24 -12.15
C ASP A 253 22.77 -0.89 -12.61
N SER A 254 22.29 -1.84 -13.41
CA SER A 254 23.06 -2.97 -13.92
C SER A 254 23.72 -2.68 -15.28
N ILE A 255 24.68 -3.51 -15.67
CA ILE A 255 25.31 -3.44 -17.00
C ILE A 255 24.42 -4.00 -18.13
N PHE A 256 23.22 -4.49 -17.79
CA PHE A 256 22.32 -5.16 -18.72
C PHE A 256 21.06 -4.32 -18.98
N PRO A 257 20.66 -4.14 -20.25
CA PRO A 257 19.37 -3.54 -20.54
C PRO A 257 18.21 -4.48 -20.16
N LYS A 258 17.24 -3.96 -19.41
CA LYS A 258 16.06 -4.70 -18.94
C LYS A 258 15.31 -5.44 -20.06
N LEU A 259 14.99 -4.73 -21.14
CA LEU A 259 14.26 -5.30 -22.29
C LEU A 259 15.07 -6.34 -23.05
N ASP A 260 16.40 -6.24 -23.04
CA ASP A 260 17.25 -7.25 -23.67
C ASP A 260 17.20 -8.57 -22.92
N ILE A 261 17.22 -8.53 -21.58
CA ILE A 261 17.06 -9.73 -20.76
C ILE A 261 15.68 -10.35 -21.01
N ILE A 262 14.60 -9.55 -20.97
CA ILE A 262 13.24 -10.08 -21.19
C ILE A 262 13.12 -10.71 -22.59
N LYS A 263 13.63 -10.07 -23.64
CA LYS A 263 13.55 -10.60 -25.00
C LYS A 263 14.38 -11.88 -25.16
N LYS A 264 15.64 -11.86 -24.71
CA LYS A 264 16.62 -12.93 -24.98
C LYS A 264 16.50 -14.11 -24.02
N GLU A 265 16.17 -13.86 -22.76
CA GLU A 265 16.19 -14.89 -21.71
C GLU A 265 14.80 -15.38 -21.32
N PHE A 266 13.73 -14.63 -21.63
CA PHE A 266 12.35 -15.03 -21.34
C PHE A 266 11.53 -15.30 -22.60
N LEU A 267 11.26 -14.28 -23.42
CA LEU A 267 10.33 -14.39 -24.56
C LEU A 267 10.83 -15.29 -25.70
N GLN A 268 12.14 -15.47 -25.85
CA GLN A 268 12.71 -16.42 -26.81
C GLN A 268 12.31 -17.87 -26.54
N ASN A 269 11.99 -18.21 -25.29
CA ASN A 269 11.61 -19.57 -24.89
C ASN A 269 10.13 -19.91 -25.18
N PHE A 270 9.36 -18.98 -25.73
CA PHE A 270 7.96 -19.19 -26.06
C PHE A 270 7.75 -19.21 -27.58
N ASP A 271 6.97 -20.17 -28.05
CA ASP A 271 6.48 -20.29 -29.43
C ASP A 271 5.35 -19.29 -29.74
N TYR A 272 5.45 -18.09 -29.17
CA TYR A 272 4.54 -17.00 -29.44
C TYR A 272 4.93 -16.27 -30.72
N THR A 273 3.91 -15.76 -31.41
CA THR A 273 4.09 -14.83 -32.51
C THR A 273 4.81 -13.57 -32.04
N ASN A 274 5.44 -12.86 -32.98
CA ASN A 274 6.12 -11.60 -32.68
C ASN A 274 5.13 -10.56 -32.14
N GLU A 275 3.88 -10.58 -32.64
CA GLU A 275 2.80 -9.69 -32.20
C GLU A 275 2.48 -9.90 -30.72
N LYS A 276 2.35 -11.17 -30.28
CA LYS A 276 2.09 -11.50 -28.88
C LYS A 276 3.26 -11.16 -27.97
N LYS A 277 4.50 -11.43 -28.39
CA LYS A 277 5.72 -11.02 -27.67
C LYS A 277 5.79 -9.50 -27.50
N ASN A 278 5.52 -8.75 -28.56
CA ASN A 278 5.50 -7.28 -28.52
C ASN A 278 4.37 -6.73 -27.66
N SER A 279 3.21 -7.37 -27.64
CA SER A 279 2.09 -6.99 -26.76
C SER A 279 2.44 -7.17 -25.28
N LEU A 280 3.09 -8.27 -24.93
CA LEU A 280 3.59 -8.51 -23.56
C LEU A 280 4.65 -7.48 -23.14
N ILE A 281 5.55 -7.09 -24.06
CA ILE A 281 6.53 -6.03 -23.80
C ILE A 281 5.84 -4.69 -23.54
N ARG A 282 4.87 -4.30 -24.38
CA ARG A 282 4.11 -3.04 -24.17
C ARG A 282 3.37 -3.01 -22.83
N LEU A 283 2.79 -4.14 -22.42
CA LEU A 283 2.16 -4.28 -21.11
C LEU A 283 3.18 -4.15 -19.98
N PHE A 284 4.33 -4.81 -20.08
CA PHE A 284 5.41 -4.70 -19.10
C PHE A 284 5.92 -3.25 -18.98
N ASP A 285 6.24 -2.60 -20.09
CA ASP A 285 6.74 -1.21 -20.11
C ASP A 285 5.70 -0.23 -19.54
N TYR A 286 4.41 -0.45 -19.81
CA TYR A 286 3.36 0.37 -19.24
C TYR A 286 3.31 0.22 -17.71
N ILE A 287 3.29 -1.01 -17.21
CA ILE A 287 3.24 -1.30 -15.77
C ILE A 287 4.50 -0.79 -15.08
N ASP A 288 5.68 -0.97 -15.69
CA ASP A 288 6.96 -0.47 -15.19
C ASP A 288 6.94 1.04 -14.99
N LYS A 289 6.60 1.80 -16.04
CA LYS A 289 6.49 3.28 -15.95
C LYS A 289 5.52 3.72 -14.86
N LYS A 290 4.36 3.07 -14.75
CA LYS A 290 3.36 3.42 -13.75
C LYS A 290 3.75 2.98 -12.34
N SER A 291 4.51 1.90 -12.20
CA SER A 291 5.10 1.49 -10.92
C SER A 291 6.13 2.49 -10.42
N THR A 292 7.01 3.01 -11.29
CA THR A 292 7.99 4.04 -10.93
C THR A 292 7.32 5.34 -10.53
N LEU A 293 6.29 5.76 -11.27
CA LEU A 293 5.50 6.94 -10.91
C LEU A 293 4.84 6.76 -9.54
N TYR A 294 4.20 5.62 -9.31
CA TYR A 294 3.54 5.33 -8.03
C TYR A 294 4.53 5.28 -6.87
N ALA A 295 5.65 4.57 -7.04
CA ALA A 295 6.69 4.46 -6.02
C ALA A 295 7.32 5.82 -5.70
N THR A 296 7.44 6.72 -6.68
CA THR A 296 7.88 8.10 -6.47
C THR A 296 6.95 8.85 -5.51
N PHE A 297 5.63 8.71 -5.67
CA PHE A 297 4.66 9.30 -4.75
C PHE A 297 4.69 8.62 -3.38
N GLN A 298 4.73 7.28 -3.33
CA GLN A 298 4.77 6.54 -2.08
C GLN A 298 6.04 6.82 -1.26
N ALA A 299 7.21 6.91 -1.88
CA ALA A 299 8.47 7.25 -1.20
C ALA A 299 8.42 8.61 -0.50
N ASN A 300 7.51 9.51 -0.90
CA ASN A 300 7.30 10.81 -0.27
C ASN A 300 6.16 10.83 0.75
N ASN A 301 5.47 9.71 0.97
CA ASN A 301 4.36 9.57 1.92
C ASN A 301 4.89 9.37 3.36
N LEU A 302 5.67 10.31 3.88
CA LEU A 302 6.35 10.26 5.19
C LEU A 302 5.49 10.86 6.33
N PRO A 303 5.73 10.53 7.61
CA PRO A 303 4.77 10.82 8.69
C PRO A 303 4.54 12.31 9.01
N SER A 304 5.53 13.17 8.77
CA SER A 304 5.42 14.59 9.16
C SER A 304 4.42 15.37 8.27
N GLN A 305 3.71 16.34 8.85
CA GLN A 305 2.78 17.19 8.08
C GLN A 305 3.47 17.92 6.92
N LYS A 306 4.73 18.34 7.13
CA LYS A 306 5.55 18.96 6.08
C LYS A 306 5.82 17.99 4.93
N SER A 307 6.15 16.73 5.22
CA SER A 307 6.35 15.72 4.18
C SER A 307 5.05 15.39 3.45
N GLN A 308 3.93 15.32 4.17
CA GLN A 308 2.61 15.15 3.58
C GLN A 308 2.27 16.32 2.64
N PHE A 309 2.60 17.56 3.02
CA PHE A 309 2.43 18.71 2.14
C PHE A 309 3.35 18.65 0.92
N ASN A 310 4.59 18.21 1.08
CA ASN A 310 5.51 18.01 -0.04
C ASN A 310 4.99 16.97 -1.04
N LEU A 311 4.40 15.86 -0.56
CA LEU A 311 3.73 14.89 -1.42
C LEU A 311 2.56 15.52 -2.18
N PHE A 312 1.72 16.31 -1.49
CA PHE A 312 0.63 17.06 -2.12
C PHE A 312 1.16 17.93 -3.26
N LEU A 313 2.18 18.75 -2.98
CA LEU A 313 2.82 19.60 -3.99
C LEU A 313 3.42 18.80 -5.14
N LEU A 314 4.03 17.64 -4.86
CA LEU A 314 4.68 16.81 -5.87
C LEU A 314 3.69 16.34 -6.94
N TYR A 315 2.55 15.76 -6.55
CA TYR A 315 1.56 15.33 -7.54
C TYR A 315 0.81 16.52 -8.14
N MET A 316 0.59 17.61 -7.39
CA MET A 316 -0.01 18.82 -7.97
C MET A 316 0.88 19.40 -9.06
N LYS A 317 2.20 19.44 -8.85
CA LYS A 317 3.16 19.85 -9.87
C LYS A 317 3.17 18.88 -11.06
N TYR A 318 3.09 17.58 -10.81
CA TYR A 318 3.06 16.59 -11.89
C TYR A 318 1.81 16.75 -12.78
N TYR A 319 0.62 16.89 -12.19
CA TYR A 319 -0.64 16.93 -12.94
C TYR A 319 -1.03 18.31 -13.45
N PHE A 320 -0.70 19.38 -12.72
CA PHE A 320 -1.10 20.75 -13.05
C PHE A 320 0.06 21.64 -13.50
N GLY A 321 1.32 21.18 -13.47
CA GLY A 321 2.48 22.03 -13.73
C GLY A 321 2.56 22.66 -15.12
N SER A 322 1.81 22.17 -16.10
CA SER A 322 1.67 22.80 -17.42
C SER A 322 0.63 23.93 -17.47
N GLY A 323 -0.22 24.06 -16.44
CA GLY A 323 -1.36 24.97 -16.42
C GLY A 323 -2.41 24.70 -17.50
N SER A 324 -2.36 23.55 -18.17
CA SER A 324 -3.14 23.26 -19.38
C SER A 324 -4.25 22.24 -19.13
N LEU A 325 -5.50 22.65 -19.37
CA LEU A 325 -6.64 21.73 -19.39
C LEU A 325 -6.50 20.67 -20.49
N GLU A 326 -5.92 21.03 -21.64
CA GLU A 326 -5.70 20.09 -22.75
C GLU A 326 -4.76 18.95 -22.35
N ALA A 327 -3.75 19.24 -21.51
CA ALA A 327 -2.88 18.22 -20.96
C ALA A 327 -3.67 17.20 -20.12
N LEU A 328 -4.68 17.62 -19.36
CA LEU A 328 -5.53 16.73 -18.59
C LEU A 328 -6.54 15.96 -19.46
N GLU A 329 -7.08 16.59 -20.52
CA GLU A 329 -8.15 16.01 -21.34
C GLU A 329 -7.68 15.08 -22.46
N VAL A 330 -6.43 15.23 -22.94
CA VAL A 330 -5.97 14.57 -24.16
C VAL A 330 -4.62 13.87 -24.00
N SER A 331 -3.75 14.28 -23.09
CA SER A 331 -2.41 13.67 -22.95
C SER A 331 -2.41 12.36 -22.16
N ASP A 332 -1.28 11.65 -22.20
CA ASP A 332 -1.03 10.41 -21.43
C ASP A 332 -0.71 10.66 -19.93
N LEU A 333 -0.92 11.88 -19.46
CA LEU A 333 -0.71 12.28 -18.06
C LEU A 333 -1.70 11.59 -17.12
N LEU A 334 -2.99 11.58 -17.48
CA LEU A 334 -4.05 10.85 -16.76
C LEU A 334 -4.13 9.40 -17.25
N PHE A 335 -4.73 8.53 -16.44
CA PHE A 335 -4.98 7.14 -16.84
C PHE A 335 -6.14 7.04 -17.82
N LEU A 336 -7.18 7.85 -17.58
CA LEU A 336 -8.46 7.83 -18.29
C LEU A 336 -8.87 9.25 -18.74
N PRO A 337 -8.08 9.94 -19.58
CA PRO A 337 -8.33 11.34 -19.96
C PRO A 337 -9.73 11.58 -20.57
N GLY A 338 -10.24 10.60 -21.34
CA GLY A 338 -11.62 10.66 -21.86
C GLY A 338 -12.70 10.62 -20.78
N GLU A 339 -12.48 9.90 -19.67
CA GLU A 339 -13.41 9.89 -18.53
C GLU A 339 -13.38 11.23 -17.79
N PHE A 340 -12.20 11.79 -17.59
CA PHE A 340 -12.02 13.13 -17.03
C PHE A 340 -12.82 14.16 -17.83
N ARG A 341 -12.58 14.23 -19.15
CA ARG A 341 -13.26 15.15 -20.06
C ARG A 341 -14.78 14.99 -20.02
N ASN A 342 -15.29 13.75 -20.09
CA ASN A 342 -16.73 13.49 -20.07
C ASN A 342 -17.38 13.94 -18.75
N ARG A 343 -16.71 13.68 -17.62
CA ARG A 343 -17.20 14.06 -16.29
C ARG A 343 -17.16 15.57 -16.09
N LEU A 344 -16.08 16.23 -16.50
CA LEU A 344 -15.95 17.67 -16.44
C LEU A 344 -17.04 18.35 -17.28
N ASN A 345 -17.25 17.88 -18.52
CA ASN A 345 -18.31 18.39 -19.38
C ASN A 345 -19.72 18.19 -18.80
N LYS A 346 -19.97 17.05 -18.15
CA LYS A 346 -21.26 16.80 -17.48
C LYS A 346 -21.46 17.76 -16.30
N LEU A 347 -20.43 17.98 -15.49
CA LEU A 347 -20.45 18.88 -14.35
C LEU A 347 -20.64 20.35 -14.80
N ASN A 348 -19.93 20.77 -15.83
CA ASN A 348 -20.01 22.13 -16.39
C ASN A 348 -21.41 22.49 -16.92
N LYS A 349 -22.28 21.51 -17.21
CA LYS A 349 -23.68 21.77 -17.56
C LYS A 349 -24.55 22.19 -16.36
N THR A 350 -24.07 21.94 -15.14
CA THR A 350 -24.82 22.16 -13.89
C THR A 350 -24.22 23.26 -13.02
N LEU A 351 -23.02 23.74 -13.32
CA LEU A 351 -22.36 24.79 -12.58
C LEU A 351 -22.71 26.16 -13.16
N ASP A 352 -22.92 27.14 -12.28
CA ASP A 352 -23.07 28.54 -12.68
C ASP A 352 -21.75 29.08 -13.26
N ASP A 353 -20.62 28.71 -12.67
CA ASP A 353 -19.27 29.02 -13.13
C ASP A 353 -18.59 27.78 -13.72
N VAL A 354 -18.48 27.75 -15.05
CA VAL A 354 -17.86 26.66 -15.82
C VAL A 354 -16.36 26.57 -15.52
N ILE A 355 -15.87 25.36 -15.24
CA ILE A 355 -14.43 25.10 -15.13
C ILE A 355 -13.82 25.08 -16.53
N SER A 356 -13.00 26.09 -16.82
CA SER A 356 -12.31 26.31 -18.10
C SER A 356 -10.78 26.19 -17.96
N ALA A 357 -10.07 26.28 -19.08
CA ALA A 357 -8.61 26.35 -19.08
C ALA A 357 -8.05 27.50 -18.23
N LYS A 358 -8.78 28.62 -18.12
CA LYS A 358 -8.41 29.74 -17.24
C LYS A 358 -8.38 29.29 -15.78
N ASN A 359 -9.39 28.53 -15.33
CA ASN A 359 -9.46 28.03 -13.95
C ASN A 359 -8.31 27.07 -13.64
N ILE A 360 -7.94 26.19 -14.59
CA ILE A 360 -6.80 25.28 -14.42
C ILE A 360 -5.48 26.05 -14.28
N LYS A 361 -5.29 27.10 -15.10
CA LYS A 361 -4.14 27.98 -14.98
C LYS A 361 -4.11 28.74 -13.65
N GLU A 362 -5.25 29.29 -13.22
CA GLU A 362 -5.38 29.97 -11.92
C GLU A 362 -5.05 29.03 -10.75
N ILE A 363 -5.46 27.75 -10.84
CA ILE A 363 -5.09 26.72 -9.85
C ILE A 363 -3.57 26.51 -9.83
N GLN A 364 -2.92 26.38 -11.00
CA GLN A 364 -1.47 26.21 -11.06
C GLN A 364 -0.73 27.44 -10.50
N ASP A 365 -1.12 28.65 -10.90
CA ASP A 365 -0.56 29.91 -10.40
C ASP A 365 -0.76 30.05 -8.88
N PHE A 366 -1.92 29.63 -8.36
CA PHE A 366 -2.19 29.60 -6.93
C PHE A 366 -1.27 28.62 -6.21
N MET A 367 -1.11 27.40 -6.75
CA MET A 367 -0.30 26.34 -6.15
C MET A 367 1.18 26.72 -6.03
N ASP A 368 1.71 27.49 -6.99
CA ASP A 368 3.07 28.01 -6.93
C ASP A 368 3.27 28.91 -5.70
N ILE A 369 2.29 29.75 -5.36
CA ILE A 369 2.35 30.64 -4.19
C ILE A 369 2.00 29.87 -2.91
N PHE A 370 1.05 28.93 -2.98
CA PHE A 370 0.64 28.08 -1.86
C PHE A 370 1.77 27.19 -1.33
N SER A 371 2.83 26.97 -2.13
CA SER A 371 4.06 26.30 -1.70
C SER A 371 4.72 26.94 -0.46
N VAL A 372 4.37 28.19 -0.12
CA VAL A 372 4.81 28.87 1.11
C VAL A 372 4.46 28.11 2.39
N LEU A 373 3.44 27.24 2.35
CA LEU A 373 3.10 26.36 3.48
C LEU A 373 4.21 25.37 3.86
N THR A 374 5.24 25.19 3.03
CA THR A 374 6.43 24.41 3.41
C THR A 374 7.22 25.03 4.57
N ASN A 375 6.97 26.31 4.89
CA ASN A 375 7.66 27.09 5.90
C ASN A 375 6.86 27.30 7.20
N VAL A 376 5.66 26.72 7.30
CA VAL A 376 4.82 26.84 8.50
C VAL A 376 4.72 25.52 9.25
N GLU A 377 4.37 25.59 10.54
CA GLU A 377 4.28 24.41 11.42
C GLU A 377 2.93 23.71 11.29
N TYR A 378 1.85 24.47 11.04
CA TYR A 378 0.47 23.97 11.02
C TYR A 378 -0.21 24.05 9.63
N PRO A 379 0.34 23.44 8.56
CA PRO A 379 -0.24 23.52 7.22
C PRO A 379 -1.62 22.86 7.09
N ASN A 380 -1.95 21.91 7.98
CA ASN A 380 -3.26 21.21 7.98
C ASN A 380 -4.46 22.16 8.12
N VAL A 381 -4.32 23.29 8.82
CA VAL A 381 -5.42 24.24 9.04
C VAL A 381 -5.94 24.81 7.72
N PHE A 382 -5.05 25.07 6.76
CA PHE A 382 -5.44 25.54 5.43
C PHE A 382 -6.17 24.46 4.64
N PHE A 383 -5.73 23.21 4.78
CA PHE A 383 -6.34 22.07 4.12
C PHE A 383 -7.74 21.78 4.63
N GLU A 384 -7.94 21.82 5.94
CA GLU A 384 -9.27 21.65 6.54
C GLU A 384 -10.24 22.75 6.08
N LYS A 385 -9.75 23.98 5.85
CA LYS A 385 -10.58 25.08 5.36
C LYS A 385 -10.91 25.01 3.87
N ILE A 386 -9.97 24.56 3.04
CA ILE A 386 -10.15 24.50 1.58
C ILE A 386 -10.86 23.20 1.17
N PHE A 387 -10.47 22.08 1.76
CA PHE A 387 -10.88 20.73 1.34
C PHE A 387 -11.75 20.00 2.36
N ASN A 388 -11.94 20.54 3.56
CA ASN A 388 -12.65 19.87 4.66
C ASN A 388 -12.02 18.51 5.04
N LYS A 389 -10.70 18.39 4.82
CA LYS A 389 -9.88 17.21 5.09
C LYS A 389 -8.48 17.65 5.51
N ASN A 390 -7.81 16.86 6.34
CA ASN A 390 -6.39 17.07 6.60
C ASN A 390 -5.53 16.61 5.41
N ILE A 391 -4.26 17.01 5.38
CA ILE A 391 -3.36 16.72 4.24
C ILE A 391 -3.19 15.21 4.02
N SER A 392 -3.04 14.43 5.10
CA SER A 392 -2.82 13.00 4.97
C SER A 392 -4.04 12.30 4.34
N GLN A 393 -5.26 12.65 4.75
CA GLN A 393 -6.50 12.16 4.13
C GLN A 393 -6.52 12.40 2.63
N ILE A 394 -6.18 13.61 2.17
CA ILE A 394 -6.14 13.92 0.74
C ILE A 394 -5.10 13.05 0.02
N ASN A 395 -3.90 12.88 0.59
CA ASN A 395 -2.84 12.08 -0.01
C ASN A 395 -3.20 10.59 -0.09
N TYR A 396 -3.87 10.04 0.93
CA TYR A 396 -4.33 8.65 0.88
C TYR A 396 -5.50 8.45 -0.09
N ASP A 397 -6.43 9.41 -0.18
CA ASP A 397 -7.46 9.42 -1.22
C ASP A 397 -6.82 9.46 -2.62
N PHE A 398 -5.78 10.28 -2.81
CA PHE A 398 -4.99 10.31 -4.04
C PHE A 398 -4.41 8.93 -4.38
N LEU A 399 -3.65 8.32 -3.45
CA LEU A 399 -3.01 7.01 -3.69
C LEU A 399 -4.04 5.91 -4.00
N ARG A 400 -5.17 5.89 -3.28
CA ARG A 400 -6.24 4.91 -3.50
C ARG A 400 -6.88 5.08 -4.88
N THR A 401 -7.24 6.31 -5.24
CA THR A 401 -7.92 6.59 -6.51
C THR A 401 -6.98 6.43 -7.71
N PHE A 402 -5.69 6.75 -7.54
CA PHE A 402 -4.62 6.46 -8.49
C PHE A 402 -4.57 4.97 -8.84
N LEU A 403 -4.49 4.10 -7.82
CA LEU A 403 -4.46 2.66 -8.02
C LEU A 403 -5.73 2.17 -8.72
N ARG A 404 -6.90 2.71 -8.38
CA ARG A 404 -8.16 2.35 -9.03
C ARG A 404 -8.12 2.65 -10.54
N SER A 405 -7.73 3.86 -10.93
CA SER A 405 -7.64 4.26 -12.33
C SER A 405 -6.56 3.51 -13.10
N LEU A 406 -5.40 3.25 -12.47
CA LEU A 406 -4.35 2.40 -13.03
C LEU A 406 -4.85 1.01 -13.38
N ASN A 407 -5.63 0.38 -12.49
CA ASN A 407 -6.14 -0.96 -12.76
C ASN A 407 -7.16 -0.98 -13.90
N ILE A 408 -8.03 0.03 -13.96
CA ILE A 408 -8.97 0.19 -15.09
C ILE A 408 -8.20 0.42 -16.40
N SER A 409 -7.14 1.23 -16.38
CA SER A 409 -6.35 1.50 -17.58
C SER A 409 -5.60 0.25 -18.05
N ILE A 410 -5.08 -0.58 -17.14
CA ILE A 410 -4.48 -1.87 -17.48
C ILE A 410 -5.52 -2.80 -18.13
N THR A 411 -6.73 -2.93 -17.57
CA THR A 411 -7.80 -3.73 -18.18
C THR A 411 -8.13 -3.23 -19.59
N ARG A 412 -8.21 -1.91 -19.78
CA ARG A 412 -8.43 -1.29 -21.10
C ARG A 412 -7.27 -1.56 -22.05
N LEU A 413 -6.02 -1.54 -21.56
CA LEU A 413 -4.83 -1.83 -22.35
C LEU A 413 -4.83 -3.29 -22.83
N ILE A 414 -5.12 -4.25 -21.93
CA ILE A 414 -5.26 -5.67 -22.30
C ILE A 414 -6.32 -5.84 -23.40
N ALA A 415 -7.48 -5.18 -23.25
CA ALA A 415 -8.54 -5.24 -24.26
C ALA A 415 -8.10 -4.64 -25.62
N ARG A 416 -7.30 -3.57 -25.63
CA ARG A 416 -6.73 -2.99 -26.87
C ARG A 416 -5.74 -3.94 -27.52
N GLU A 417 -4.81 -4.51 -26.75
CA GLU A 417 -3.84 -5.49 -27.26
C GLU A 417 -4.55 -6.73 -27.83
N ASN A 418 -5.61 -7.21 -27.19
CA ASN A 418 -6.40 -8.34 -27.70
C ASN A 418 -7.08 -8.06 -29.05
N LYS A 419 -7.47 -6.81 -29.34
CA LYS A 419 -7.99 -6.45 -30.67
C LYS A 419 -6.92 -6.63 -31.74
N VAL A 420 -5.70 -6.18 -31.47
CA VAL A 420 -4.55 -6.36 -32.37
C VAL A 420 -4.23 -7.86 -32.54
N LEU A 421 -4.21 -8.61 -31.44
CA LEU A 421 -3.90 -10.04 -31.48
C LEU A 421 -4.95 -10.86 -32.26
N SER A 422 -6.22 -10.44 -32.22
CA SER A 422 -7.31 -11.13 -32.92
C SER A 422 -7.19 -11.13 -34.44
N GLU A 423 -6.33 -10.28 -35.02
CA GLU A 423 -6.03 -10.27 -36.45
C GLU A 423 -5.28 -11.53 -36.91
N ASN A 424 -4.62 -12.25 -35.98
CA ASN A 424 -3.94 -13.51 -36.26
C ASN A 424 -4.55 -14.65 -35.44
N PRO A 425 -5.18 -15.67 -36.06
CA PRO A 425 -5.90 -16.73 -35.35
C PRO A 425 -4.99 -17.63 -34.51
N ASN A 426 -3.67 -17.59 -34.71
CA ASN A 426 -2.70 -18.33 -33.87
C ASN A 426 -2.48 -17.66 -32.51
N ASN A 427 -2.97 -16.44 -32.29
CA ASN A 427 -2.83 -15.73 -31.03
C ASN A 427 -4.00 -16.00 -30.09
N GLU A 428 -3.73 -16.70 -28.99
CA GLU A 428 -4.67 -16.72 -27.87
C GLU A 428 -4.73 -15.36 -27.17
N PRO A 429 -5.94 -14.92 -26.74
CA PRO A 429 -6.12 -13.64 -26.07
C PRO A 429 -5.42 -13.59 -24.71
N LEU A 430 -4.90 -12.41 -24.38
CA LEU A 430 -4.36 -12.09 -23.07
C LEU A 430 -5.50 -11.85 -22.08
N THR A 431 -5.55 -12.66 -21.03
CA THR A 431 -6.41 -12.42 -19.86
C THR A 431 -5.60 -11.75 -18.76
N PHE A 432 -6.27 -11.11 -17.78
CA PHE A 432 -5.59 -10.52 -16.62
C PHE A 432 -4.63 -11.52 -15.94
N LYS A 433 -5.10 -12.75 -15.72
CA LYS A 433 -4.32 -13.84 -15.14
C LYS A 433 -3.07 -14.19 -15.95
N ILE A 434 -3.20 -14.25 -17.29
CA ILE A 434 -2.06 -14.50 -18.18
C ILE A 434 -1.04 -13.36 -18.08
N VAL A 435 -1.49 -12.10 -18.07
CA VAL A 435 -0.58 -10.95 -17.97
C VAL A 435 0.15 -10.95 -16.63
N VAL A 436 -0.55 -11.14 -15.50
CA VAL A 436 0.10 -11.22 -14.18
C VAL A 436 1.14 -12.34 -14.12
N ASP A 437 0.83 -13.54 -14.64
CA ASP A 437 1.78 -14.66 -14.69
C ASP A 437 3.03 -14.29 -15.49
N HIS A 438 2.89 -13.66 -16.66
CA HIS A 438 4.03 -13.24 -17.47
C HIS A 438 4.86 -12.15 -16.79
N ILE A 439 4.22 -11.14 -16.17
CA ILE A 439 4.93 -10.10 -15.41
C ILE A 439 5.75 -10.74 -14.27
N CYS A 440 5.16 -11.67 -13.51
CA CYS A 440 5.87 -12.36 -12.44
C CYS A 440 7.08 -13.16 -12.98
N ARG A 441 6.93 -13.87 -14.09
CA ARG A 441 8.04 -14.64 -14.71
C ARG A 441 9.12 -13.76 -15.35
N MET A 442 8.74 -12.60 -15.88
CA MET A 442 9.71 -11.60 -16.33
C MET A 442 10.54 -11.10 -15.14
N LEU A 443 9.89 -10.77 -14.02
CA LEU A 443 10.57 -10.39 -12.78
C LEU A 443 11.47 -11.50 -12.25
N TYR A 444 11.02 -12.77 -12.28
CA TYR A 444 11.88 -13.92 -11.96
C TYR A 444 13.18 -13.90 -12.78
N THR A 445 13.06 -13.74 -14.09
CA THR A 445 14.19 -13.77 -15.02
C THR A 445 15.15 -12.62 -14.75
N LEU A 446 14.62 -11.40 -14.53
CA LEU A 446 15.42 -10.24 -14.16
C LEU A 446 16.16 -10.46 -12.84
N ILE A 447 15.48 -10.97 -11.82
CA ILE A 447 16.07 -11.21 -10.50
C ILE A 447 17.16 -12.28 -10.57
N ASP A 448 16.86 -13.42 -11.21
CA ASP A 448 17.80 -14.54 -11.36
C ASP A 448 19.04 -14.11 -12.16
N LYS A 449 18.84 -13.32 -13.22
CA LYS A 449 19.94 -12.83 -14.05
C LYS A 449 20.85 -11.85 -13.31
N ILE A 450 20.26 -10.88 -12.60
CA ILE A 450 20.99 -9.74 -12.04
C ILE A 450 21.50 -10.00 -10.63
N PHE A 451 20.67 -10.57 -9.75
CA PHE A 451 20.95 -10.62 -8.32
C PHE A 451 21.43 -11.99 -7.83
N ILE A 452 21.11 -13.08 -8.53
CA ILE A 452 21.35 -14.45 -8.08
C ILE A 452 22.58 -15.05 -8.77
N ARG A 453 23.60 -15.39 -7.96
CA ARG A 453 24.80 -16.13 -8.34
C ARG A 453 25.15 -17.13 -7.25
N LYS A 454 26.22 -17.92 -7.42
CA LYS A 454 26.68 -18.87 -6.38
C LYS A 454 27.07 -18.15 -5.09
N ILE A 455 27.66 -16.96 -5.21
CA ILE A 455 28.03 -16.11 -4.08
C ILE A 455 27.69 -14.63 -4.41
N PRO A 456 27.33 -13.81 -3.42
CA PRO A 456 26.91 -12.42 -3.67
C PRO A 456 27.98 -11.55 -4.35
N GLY A 457 29.27 -11.81 -4.06
CA GLY A 457 30.38 -11.09 -4.70
C GLY A 457 30.49 -11.31 -6.21
N GLN A 458 29.92 -12.41 -6.74
CA GLN A 458 29.84 -12.62 -8.19
C GLN A 458 28.70 -11.80 -8.81
N ALA A 459 27.55 -11.71 -8.13
CA ALA A 459 26.42 -10.90 -8.58
C ALA A 459 26.78 -9.42 -8.63
N SER A 460 27.68 -8.96 -7.76
CA SER A 460 28.25 -7.60 -7.77
C SER A 460 28.75 -7.16 -9.15
N LYS A 461 29.37 -8.07 -9.90
CA LYS A 461 29.91 -7.79 -11.24
C LYS A 461 28.84 -7.45 -12.29
N ASN A 462 27.56 -7.69 -12.00
CA ASN A 462 26.46 -7.32 -12.88
C ASN A 462 26.09 -5.83 -12.77
N PHE A 463 26.62 -5.10 -11.79
CA PHE A 463 26.27 -3.70 -11.52
C PHE A 463 27.33 -2.72 -12.01
N ILE A 464 26.91 -1.50 -12.34
CA ILE A 464 27.79 -0.41 -12.80
C ILE A 464 28.76 0.02 -11.69
N ASP A 465 28.28 0.03 -10.43
CA ASP A 465 29.10 0.35 -9.25
C ASP A 465 29.20 -0.84 -8.27
N PRO A 466 30.07 -1.81 -8.56
CA PRO A 466 30.24 -3.03 -7.75
C PRO A 466 31.04 -2.79 -6.45
N ARG A 467 31.77 -1.66 -6.36
CA ARG A 467 32.74 -1.42 -5.27
C ARG A 467 32.19 -0.56 -4.15
N SER A 468 31.13 0.21 -4.40
CA SER A 468 30.49 1.04 -3.39
C SER A 468 29.06 0.57 -3.09
N ARG A 469 28.11 0.82 -4.00
CA ARG A 469 26.69 0.58 -3.76
C ARG A 469 26.36 -0.92 -3.76
N TYR A 470 26.90 -1.66 -4.72
CA TYR A 470 26.57 -3.06 -4.97
C TYR A 470 27.67 -4.04 -4.54
N ILE A 471 28.26 -3.84 -3.36
CA ILE A 471 29.14 -4.84 -2.75
C ILE A 471 28.34 -6.11 -2.37
N GLY A 472 29.02 -7.26 -2.27
CA GLY A 472 28.36 -8.56 -2.04
C GLY A 472 27.42 -8.58 -0.82
N ARG A 473 27.81 -7.96 0.31
CA ARG A 473 26.97 -7.86 1.51
C ARG A 473 25.68 -7.06 1.27
N ASN A 474 25.75 -5.99 0.48
CA ASN A 474 24.57 -5.18 0.13
C ASN A 474 23.65 -5.91 -0.85
N ILE A 475 24.21 -6.67 -1.80
CA ILE A 475 23.40 -7.49 -2.71
C ILE A 475 22.66 -8.57 -1.95
N ALA A 476 23.34 -9.25 -1.02
CA ALA A 476 22.69 -10.24 -0.16
C ALA A 476 21.52 -9.60 0.60
N LEU A 477 21.72 -8.41 1.17
CA LEU A 477 20.64 -7.65 1.82
C LEU A 477 19.49 -7.33 0.86
N ARG A 478 19.78 -6.82 -0.35
CA ARG A 478 18.72 -6.51 -1.34
C ARG A 478 17.94 -7.74 -1.77
N VAL A 479 18.60 -8.89 -1.87
CA VAL A 479 17.93 -10.17 -2.14
C VAL A 479 17.06 -10.60 -0.97
N LEU A 480 17.52 -10.43 0.28
CA LEU A 480 16.71 -10.70 1.46
C LEU A 480 15.44 -9.82 1.50
N GLU A 481 15.58 -8.54 1.14
CA GLU A 481 14.50 -7.55 1.12
C GLU A 481 13.40 -7.86 0.09
N LEU A 482 13.72 -8.55 -1.02
CA LEU A 482 12.70 -9.06 -1.94
C LEU A 482 11.61 -9.85 -1.19
N PHE A 483 12.02 -10.66 -0.20
CA PHE A 483 11.11 -11.50 0.58
C PHE A 483 10.36 -10.74 1.67
N ILE A 484 10.75 -9.50 1.99
CA ILE A 484 10.04 -8.63 2.93
C ILE A 484 8.77 -8.07 2.29
N PHE A 485 8.72 -7.91 0.95
CA PHE A 485 7.51 -7.43 0.27
C PHE A 485 6.28 -8.35 0.42
N SER A 486 6.48 -9.62 0.81
CA SER A 486 5.38 -10.51 1.18
C SER A 486 4.70 -10.14 2.51
N ASP A 487 5.35 -9.28 3.31
CA ASP A 487 4.92 -8.82 4.63
C ASP A 487 4.64 -7.30 4.62
N LEU A 488 5.46 -6.51 3.90
CA LEU A 488 5.35 -5.06 3.75
C LEU A 488 5.36 -4.68 2.26
N ASN A 489 4.18 -4.61 1.64
CA ASN A 489 4.01 -4.34 0.21
C ASN A 489 3.91 -2.85 -0.13
N VAL A 490 4.74 -2.03 0.52
CA VAL A 490 4.89 -0.59 0.29
C VAL A 490 6.33 -0.28 -0.11
N SER A 491 6.60 0.93 -0.62
CA SER A 491 7.95 1.37 -0.99
C SER A 491 8.97 1.12 0.14
N ASP A 492 10.17 0.62 -0.21
CA ASP A 492 11.24 0.35 0.74
C ASP A 492 11.78 1.63 1.41
N ASP A 493 11.58 2.79 0.79
CA ASP A 493 11.89 4.10 1.37
C ASP A 493 11.01 4.45 2.59
N VAL A 494 9.82 3.84 2.70
CA VAL A 494 8.85 4.09 3.78
C VAL A 494 8.98 3.08 4.92
N TRP A 495 9.60 1.92 4.68
CA TRP A 495 9.77 0.88 5.71
C TRP A 495 10.41 1.37 7.02
N PRO A 496 11.44 2.23 7.03
CA PRO A 496 12.04 2.70 8.28
C PRO A 496 11.01 3.39 9.18
N ASP A 497 10.32 4.40 8.65
CA ASP A 497 9.32 5.17 9.39
C ASP A 497 8.12 4.30 9.76
N TYR A 498 7.68 3.40 8.86
CA TYR A 498 6.58 2.48 9.12
C TYR A 498 6.88 1.54 10.29
N ILE A 499 8.03 0.85 10.25
CA ILE A 499 8.40 -0.14 11.29
C ILE A 499 8.65 0.54 12.63
N ILE A 500 9.27 1.72 12.64
CA ILE A 500 9.48 2.51 13.85
C ILE A 500 8.13 2.95 14.44
N SER A 501 7.20 3.42 13.60
CA SER A 501 5.88 3.86 14.03
C SER A 501 5.02 2.71 14.59
N MET A 502 5.11 1.52 13.99
CA MET A 502 4.46 0.30 14.50
C MET A 502 4.92 -0.07 15.92
N ASN A 503 6.13 0.33 16.31
CA ASN A 503 6.74 0.03 17.60
C ASN A 503 6.90 1.29 18.48
N LYS A 504 6.16 2.37 18.18
CA LYS A 504 6.29 3.67 18.86
C LYS A 504 6.20 3.56 20.38
N ASP A 505 5.13 2.95 20.90
CA ASP A 505 4.90 2.92 22.35
C ASP A 505 5.99 2.13 23.09
N ALA A 506 6.44 1.01 22.50
CA ALA A 506 7.54 0.21 23.04
C ALA A 506 8.85 1.01 23.01
N LEU A 507 9.15 1.70 21.90
CA LEU A 507 10.33 2.55 21.76
C LEU A 507 10.37 3.68 22.79
N LEU A 508 9.27 4.42 22.94
CA LEU A 508 9.21 5.55 23.86
C LEU A 508 9.41 5.09 25.31
N LYS A 509 8.84 3.94 25.68
CA LYS A 509 9.06 3.31 26.98
C LYS A 509 10.52 2.88 27.18
N ASP A 510 11.12 2.23 26.19
CA ASP A 510 12.52 1.77 26.24
C ASP A 510 13.52 2.94 26.36
N LEU A 511 13.11 4.15 25.93
CA LEU A 511 13.94 5.36 25.93
C LEU A 511 13.67 6.31 27.10
N GLU A 512 12.62 6.06 27.89
CA GLU A 512 12.19 6.91 29.00
C GLU A 512 13.31 7.10 30.04
N ASP A 513 13.98 6.01 30.40
CA ASP A 513 15.10 5.98 31.35
C ASP A 513 16.29 6.85 30.91
N TYR A 514 16.45 7.05 29.60
CA TYR A 514 17.54 7.83 29.01
C TYR A 514 17.17 9.29 28.74
N LYS A 515 15.94 9.70 29.06
CA LYS A 515 15.42 11.06 28.81
C LYS A 515 15.57 11.49 27.34
N VAL A 516 15.44 10.53 26.42
CA VAL A 516 15.45 10.80 24.97
C VAL A 516 14.03 11.18 24.56
N VAL A 517 13.84 12.41 24.11
CA VAL A 517 12.54 12.90 23.65
C VAL A 517 12.47 12.83 22.13
N ILE A 518 11.55 12.02 21.61
CA ILE A 518 11.27 11.90 20.17
C ILE A 518 9.96 12.61 19.85
N PRO A 519 9.98 13.67 19.03
CA PRO A 519 8.75 14.36 18.60
C PRO A 519 7.79 13.47 17.82
N GLU A 520 6.48 13.70 18.00
CA GLU A 520 5.40 12.96 17.32
C GLU A 520 5.47 12.99 15.79
N LYS A 521 6.03 14.06 15.20
CA LYS A 521 6.16 14.22 13.75
C LYS A 521 7.00 13.14 13.05
N PHE A 522 7.77 12.35 13.80
CA PHE A 522 8.55 11.23 13.28
C PHE A 522 7.76 9.92 13.20
N PHE A 523 6.52 9.89 13.69
CA PHE A 523 5.69 8.69 13.71
C PHE A 523 4.45 8.87 12.85
N TYR A 524 4.09 7.82 12.11
CA TYR A 524 2.78 7.73 11.49
C TYR A 524 1.70 7.63 12.55
N LYS A 525 0.55 8.24 12.27
CA LYS A 525 -0.65 7.99 13.06
C LYS A 525 -1.11 6.56 12.83
N TYR A 526 -1.82 5.99 13.80
CA TYR A 526 -2.36 4.63 13.67
C TYR A 526 -3.29 4.50 12.46
N GLU A 527 -4.07 5.54 12.17
CA GLU A 527 -4.97 5.57 11.00
C GLU A 527 -4.17 5.48 9.70
N ASP A 528 -3.02 6.15 9.62
CA ASP A 528 -2.16 6.14 8.42
C ASP A 528 -1.48 4.77 8.23
N ILE A 529 -1.05 4.13 9.31
CA ILE A 529 -0.56 2.74 9.30
C ILE A 529 -1.63 1.78 8.76
N VAL A 530 -2.86 1.91 9.25
CA VAL A 530 -3.98 1.10 8.76
C VAL A 530 -4.20 1.34 7.27
N ARG A 531 -4.17 2.59 6.80
CA ARG A 531 -4.34 2.91 5.37
C ARG A 531 -3.27 2.25 4.48
N PHE A 532 -2.02 2.12 4.94
CA PHE A 532 -1.00 1.33 4.20
C PHE A 532 -1.45 -0.12 4.01
N VAL A 533 -1.88 -0.79 5.08
CA VAL A 533 -2.32 -2.20 4.98
C VAL A 533 -3.51 -2.34 4.04
N VAL A 534 -4.43 -1.40 4.06
CA VAL A 534 -5.71 -1.50 3.34
C VAL A 534 -5.54 -1.29 1.85
N THR A 535 -4.78 -0.26 1.49
CA THR A 535 -4.61 0.22 0.11
C THR A 535 -4.16 -0.89 -0.84
N TYR A 536 -3.35 -1.84 -0.37
CA TYR A 536 -2.79 -2.91 -1.18
C TYR A 536 -3.46 -4.28 -0.99
N ASN A 537 -4.18 -4.48 0.12
CA ASN A 537 -4.67 -5.80 0.51
C ASN A 537 -6.19 -5.95 0.36
N PHE A 538 -6.96 -4.86 0.40
CA PHE A 538 -8.42 -4.94 0.42
C PHE A 538 -9.07 -4.12 -0.69
N GLN A 539 -10.15 -4.65 -1.28
CA GLN A 539 -10.87 -3.99 -2.37
C GLN A 539 -12.39 -4.11 -2.23
N SER A 540 -13.08 -2.97 -2.31
CA SER A 540 -14.54 -2.91 -2.45
C SER A 540 -14.93 -2.27 -3.78
N SER A 541 -15.82 -2.91 -4.55
CA SER A 541 -16.17 -2.47 -5.90
C SER A 541 -17.27 -1.42 -6.01
N SER A 542 -18.03 -1.10 -4.95
CA SER A 542 -19.27 -0.30 -5.05
C SER A 542 -19.05 1.21 -5.08
N ASP A 543 -18.09 1.73 -4.31
CA ASP A 543 -18.14 3.16 -3.93
C ASP A 543 -16.83 3.93 -4.17
N GLN A 544 -15.83 3.30 -4.79
CA GLN A 544 -14.53 3.95 -5.00
C GLN A 544 -14.53 4.77 -6.30
N ILE A 545 -14.43 6.09 -6.15
CA ILE A 545 -14.23 7.02 -7.26
C ILE A 545 -12.89 6.76 -7.96
N ILE A 546 -12.85 7.02 -9.26
CA ILE A 546 -11.62 6.98 -10.06
C ILE A 546 -10.79 8.25 -9.82
N PHE A 547 -9.48 8.18 -10.08
CA PHE A 547 -8.57 9.32 -9.94
C PHE A 547 -9.06 10.57 -10.67
N GLU A 548 -9.55 10.40 -11.89
CA GLU A 548 -10.06 11.49 -12.71
C GLU A 548 -11.28 12.19 -12.08
N GLU A 549 -12.14 11.43 -11.39
CA GLU A 549 -13.29 11.99 -10.68
C GLU A 549 -12.87 12.68 -9.38
N TRP A 550 -11.95 12.07 -8.63
CA TRP A 550 -11.36 12.66 -7.43
C TRP A 550 -10.68 14.00 -7.74
N LEU A 551 -9.90 14.05 -8.82
CA LEU A 551 -9.21 15.27 -9.26
C LEU A 551 -10.20 16.41 -9.52
N ILE A 552 -11.33 16.11 -10.15
CA ILE A 552 -12.38 17.10 -10.40
C ILE A 552 -13.05 17.52 -9.08
N LYS A 553 -13.57 16.55 -8.33
CA LYS A 553 -14.44 16.81 -7.16
C LYS A 553 -13.68 17.39 -5.97
N GLU A 554 -12.57 16.77 -5.62
CA GLU A 554 -11.85 17.07 -4.39
C GLU A 554 -10.81 18.16 -4.57
N ILE A 555 -10.17 18.24 -5.75
CA ILE A 555 -9.09 19.20 -6.00
C ILE A 555 -9.58 20.42 -6.78
N ILE A 556 -10.03 20.23 -8.02
CA ILE A 556 -10.34 21.35 -8.94
C ILE A 556 -11.51 22.19 -8.41
N ILE A 557 -12.63 21.56 -8.04
CA ILE A 557 -13.80 22.27 -7.53
C ILE A 557 -13.46 22.99 -6.22
N SER A 558 -12.81 22.32 -5.27
CA SER A 558 -12.48 22.90 -3.96
C SER A 558 -11.59 24.13 -4.08
N LEU A 559 -10.53 24.04 -4.87
CA LEU A 559 -9.61 25.16 -5.11
C LEU A 559 -10.29 26.29 -5.87
N ASN A 560 -11.05 25.98 -6.93
CA ASN A 560 -11.78 27.00 -7.69
C ASN A 560 -12.81 27.72 -6.82
N LYS A 561 -13.56 26.98 -5.99
CA LYS A 561 -14.53 27.55 -5.05
C LYS A 561 -13.85 28.45 -4.02
N PHE A 562 -12.71 28.04 -3.47
CA PHE A 562 -11.93 28.87 -2.56
C PHE A 562 -11.46 30.16 -3.24
N ILE A 563 -10.84 30.05 -4.43
CA ILE A 563 -10.35 31.20 -5.20
C ILE A 563 -11.45 32.21 -5.49
N LEU A 564 -12.62 31.73 -5.95
CA LEU A 564 -13.79 32.57 -6.24
C LEU A 564 -14.41 33.17 -4.98
N THR A 565 -14.48 32.40 -3.88
CA THR A 565 -15.02 32.89 -2.60
C THR A 565 -14.21 34.09 -2.11
N ILE A 566 -12.87 34.00 -2.13
CA ILE A 566 -12.02 35.11 -1.75
C ILE A 566 -12.16 36.27 -2.74
N ARG A 567 -12.07 36.00 -4.06
CA ARG A 567 -12.21 37.02 -5.12
C ARG A 567 -13.51 37.83 -4.97
N ASN A 568 -14.64 37.16 -4.77
CA ASN A 568 -15.96 37.79 -4.65
C ASN A 568 -16.15 38.56 -3.33
N SER A 569 -15.29 38.31 -2.33
CA SER A 569 -15.33 39.00 -1.04
C SER A 569 -14.50 40.29 -1.00
N ILE A 570 -13.69 40.55 -2.05
CA ILE A 570 -12.77 41.68 -2.16
C ILE A 570 -13.42 42.79 -3.01
N LYS A 571 -13.43 44.02 -2.51
CA LYS A 571 -13.92 45.19 -3.26
C LYS A 571 -12.87 45.74 -4.20
N ASP A 572 -11.62 45.84 -3.75
CA ASP A 572 -10.50 46.33 -4.56
C ASP A 572 -9.37 45.30 -4.59
N LEU A 573 -9.19 44.65 -5.76
CA LEU A 573 -8.14 43.66 -6.00
C LEU A 573 -6.72 44.27 -5.96
N THR A 574 -6.57 45.59 -5.92
CA THR A 574 -5.27 46.26 -5.74
C THR A 574 -4.95 46.52 -4.27
N ASN A 575 -5.92 46.38 -3.36
CA ASN A 575 -5.73 46.61 -1.94
C ASN A 575 -5.28 45.33 -1.23
N LYS A 576 -3.97 45.10 -1.19
CA LYS A 576 -3.36 43.96 -0.49
C LYS A 576 -3.80 43.81 0.97
N THR A 577 -4.05 44.92 1.66
CA THR A 577 -4.52 44.91 3.05
C THR A 577 -5.94 44.35 3.17
N GLU A 578 -6.83 44.73 2.25
CA GLU A 578 -8.19 44.18 2.16
C GLU A 578 -8.14 42.66 1.87
N ILE A 579 -7.35 42.26 0.87
CA ILE A 579 -7.18 40.84 0.50
C ILE A 579 -6.69 40.01 1.70
N CYS A 580 -5.64 40.49 2.37
CA CYS A 580 -5.10 39.83 3.56
C CYS A 580 -6.15 39.74 4.69
N GLY A 581 -6.93 40.81 4.91
CA GLY A 581 -8.02 40.81 5.87
C GLY A 581 -9.07 39.74 5.58
N LYS A 582 -9.45 39.56 4.30
CA LYS A 582 -10.43 38.53 3.89
C LYS A 582 -9.89 37.11 3.99
N LEU A 583 -8.62 36.90 3.65
CA LEU A 583 -7.97 35.60 3.85
C LEU A 583 -7.89 35.24 5.34
N LYS A 584 -7.49 36.19 6.21
CA LYS A 584 -7.49 36.01 7.66
C LYS A 584 -8.89 35.67 8.17
N GLU A 585 -9.90 36.41 7.77
CA GLU A 585 -11.30 36.14 8.15
C GLU A 585 -11.71 34.70 7.80
N PHE A 586 -11.32 34.22 6.61
CA PHE A 586 -11.61 32.86 6.15
C PHE A 586 -10.90 31.77 6.99
N PHE A 587 -9.58 31.91 7.22
CA PHE A 587 -8.77 30.89 7.89
C PHE A 587 -8.85 30.94 9.42
N VAL A 588 -8.97 32.12 10.04
CA VAL A 588 -9.02 32.28 11.51
C VAL A 588 -10.37 31.83 12.07
N LYS A 589 -11.46 31.87 11.30
CA LYS A 589 -12.81 31.56 11.78
C LYS A 589 -12.85 30.20 12.51
N GLY A 590 -13.02 30.22 13.83
CA GLY A 590 -13.11 29.00 14.67
C GLY A 590 -11.79 28.52 15.28
N ASN A 591 -10.66 29.15 14.97
CA ASN A 591 -9.36 28.90 15.61
C ASN A 591 -9.13 29.89 16.75
N LYS A 592 -8.56 29.43 17.87
CA LYS A 592 -8.26 30.24 19.06
C LYS A 592 -6.80 30.13 19.53
N ASP A 593 -5.99 29.37 18.81
CA ASP A 593 -4.60 29.11 19.16
C ASP A 593 -3.68 30.19 18.56
N ASP A 594 -2.92 30.89 19.40
CA ASP A 594 -2.09 32.02 19.01
C ASP A 594 -0.95 31.62 18.05
N GLU A 595 -0.39 30.41 18.18
CA GLU A 595 0.67 29.93 17.27
C GLU A 595 0.10 29.65 15.88
N ILE A 596 -1.07 29.01 15.83
CA ILE A 596 -1.78 28.77 14.57
C ILE A 596 -2.18 30.09 13.91
N ILE A 597 -2.61 31.08 14.70
CA ILE A 597 -2.96 32.40 14.17
C ILE A 597 -1.73 33.06 13.53
N GLN A 598 -0.55 33.01 14.16
CA GLN A 598 0.68 33.56 13.57
C GLN A 598 1.03 32.94 12.22
N ASP A 599 0.93 31.60 12.10
CA ASP A 599 1.12 30.90 10.83
C ASP A 599 0.09 31.34 9.77
N ILE A 600 -1.18 31.47 10.16
CA ILE A 600 -2.24 31.99 9.29
C ILE A 600 -1.91 33.39 8.81
N GLU A 601 -1.48 34.29 9.69
CA GLU A 601 -1.18 35.66 9.32
C GLU A 601 -0.03 35.75 8.32
N PHE A 602 1.05 35.01 8.56
CA PHE A 602 2.19 34.92 7.65
C PHE A 602 1.75 34.43 6.27
N VAL A 603 1.00 33.34 6.20
CA VAL A 603 0.55 32.76 4.93
C VAL A 603 -0.39 33.69 4.19
N CYS A 604 -1.35 34.34 4.88
CA CYS A 604 -2.28 35.28 4.25
C CYS A 604 -1.56 36.44 3.57
N GLN A 605 -0.45 36.94 4.15
CA GLN A 605 0.36 38.01 3.54
C GLN A 605 1.02 37.57 2.23
N GLN A 606 1.45 36.30 2.15
CA GLN A 606 2.08 35.72 0.97
C GLN A 606 1.03 35.39 -0.11
N LEU A 607 -0.09 34.77 0.28
CA LEU A 607 -1.18 34.42 -0.62
C LEU A 607 -1.87 35.64 -1.24
N ALA A 608 -1.91 36.79 -0.54
CA ALA A 608 -2.54 38.00 -1.06
C ALA A 608 -2.01 38.44 -2.43
N ILE A 609 -0.74 38.13 -2.74
CA ILE A 609 -0.08 38.45 -4.02
C ILE A 609 -0.79 37.77 -5.20
N PHE A 610 -1.40 36.60 -5.00
CA PHE A 610 -2.12 35.88 -6.06
C PHE A 610 -3.27 36.74 -6.63
N TRP A 611 -4.13 37.28 -5.76
CA TRP A 611 -5.25 38.12 -6.17
C TRP A 611 -4.81 39.51 -6.62
N GLU A 612 -3.76 40.07 -6.01
CA GLU A 612 -3.18 41.37 -6.41
C GLU A 612 -2.71 41.37 -7.89
N LYS A 613 -2.15 40.24 -8.34
CA LYS A 613 -1.67 40.05 -9.72
C LYS A 613 -2.75 39.63 -10.73
N SER A 614 -3.95 39.24 -10.26
CA SER A 614 -5.01 38.63 -11.08
C SER A 614 -5.83 39.64 -11.91
N LYS A 615 -5.24 40.76 -12.33
CA LYS A 615 -5.90 41.77 -13.17
C LYS A 615 -6.25 41.27 -14.56
#